data_AF-A0A6P1BE83-F1
#
_entry.id   AF-A0A6P1BE83-F1
#
_cell.length_a   1.000
_cell.length_b   1.000
_cell.length_c   1.000
_cell.angle_alpha   90.00
_cell.angle_beta   90.00
_cell.angle_gamma   90.00
#
_symmetry.space_group_name_H-M   'P 1'
#
loop_
_entity.id
_entity.type
_entity.pdbx_description
1 polymer ?
#
loop_
_entity_poly.entity_id
_entity_poly.type
_entity_poly.pdbx_seq_one_letter_code
_entity_poly.pdbx_strand_id
1 'polypeptide(L)'
;MQAVLIIALSLHVLSSVFWAGSSFTLARTGGLGGEKLLFPQIGAATVAIVTGATLWRLVHEGSFALSEKILAGGAIAALAAIAVQIIVGGGAIRQLRSDAGDTSAARSRLAIAQRVAAGLLAVTALCMGAARYA
;
A
#
# COMPACT_ATOMS: atom_id res chain seq x y z
N MET A 1 1.95 -27.52 -2.93
CA MET A 1 1.05 -26.34 -3.04
C MET A 1 0.80 -25.64 -1.71
N GLN A 2 0.44 -26.37 -0.64
CA GLN A 2 0.10 -25.76 0.66
C GLN A 2 1.21 -24.88 1.28
N ALA A 3 2.47 -25.30 1.24
CA ALA A 3 3.58 -24.49 1.75
C ALA A 3 3.74 -23.16 1.00
N VAL A 4 3.57 -23.15 -0.32
CA VAL A 4 3.65 -21.94 -1.15
C VAL A 4 2.52 -20.96 -0.80
N LEU A 5 1.30 -21.47 -0.61
CA LEU A 5 0.16 -20.66 -0.17
C LEU A 5 0.41 -20.03 1.20
N ILE A 6 0.91 -20.80 2.17
CA ILE A 6 1.23 -20.31 3.52
C ILE A 6 2.28 -19.19 3.44
N ILE A 7 3.39 -19.42 2.72
CA ILE A 7 4.46 -18.44 2.57
C ILE A 7 3.95 -17.17 1.88
N ALA A 8 3.22 -17.32 0.76
CA ALA A 8 2.68 -16.18 0.02
C ALA A 8 1.70 -15.36 0.88
N LEU A 9 0.81 -16.02 1.63
CA LEU A 9 -0.13 -15.37 2.53
C LEU A 9 0.59 -14.65 3.68
N SER A 10 1.56 -15.29 4.33
CA SER A 10 2.33 -14.67 5.41
C SER A 10 3.09 -13.43 4.93
N LEU A 11 3.76 -13.52 3.77
CA LEU A 11 4.45 -12.38 3.17
C LEU A 11 3.48 -11.28 2.78
N HIS A 12 2.33 -11.62 2.19
CA HIS A 12 1.31 -10.66 1.80
C HIS A 12 0.77 -9.89 3.02
N VAL A 13 0.41 -10.59 4.09
CA VAL A 13 -0.14 -9.99 5.30
C VAL A 13 0.91 -9.11 5.98
N LEU A 14 2.12 -9.60 6.21
CA LEU A 14 3.16 -8.84 6.90
C LEU A 14 3.54 -7.56 6.14
N SER A 15 3.74 -7.68 4.82
CA SER A 15 4.08 -6.53 3.98
C SER A 15 2.94 -5.51 3.89
N SER A 16 1.69 -5.97 3.73
CA SER A 16 0.52 -5.09 3.69
C SER A 16 0.28 -4.38 5.01
N VAL A 17 0.44 -5.07 6.15
CA VAL A 17 0.29 -4.48 7.49
C VAL A 17 1.37 -3.43 7.74
N PHE A 18 2.64 -3.72 7.42
CA PHE A 18 3.71 -2.73 7.54
C PHE A 18 3.45 -1.51 6.65
N TRP A 19 3.07 -1.74 5.40
CA TRP A 19 2.83 -0.67 4.43
C TRP A 19 1.66 0.22 4.85
N ALA A 20 0.52 -0.38 5.22
CA ALA A 20 -0.62 0.35 5.75
C ALA A 20 -0.26 1.08 7.05
N GLY A 21 0.25 0.35 8.05
CA GLY A 21 0.57 0.91 9.37
C GLY A 21 1.51 2.10 9.31
N SER A 22 2.61 1.99 8.58
CA SER A 22 3.55 3.10 8.38
C SER A 22 2.91 4.30 7.67
N SER A 23 2.01 4.06 6.71
CA SER A 23 1.27 5.12 6.02
C SER A 23 0.31 5.84 6.98
N PHE A 24 -0.41 5.09 7.81
CA PHE A 24 -1.28 5.63 8.86
C PHE A 24 -0.51 6.46 9.88
N THR A 25 0.67 6.00 10.30
CA THR A 25 1.55 6.73 11.23
C THR A 25 2.03 8.04 10.61
N LEU A 26 2.59 8.00 9.39
CA LEU A 26 3.09 9.21 8.71
C LEU A 26 1.97 10.21 8.41
N ALA A 27 0.76 9.74 8.11
CA ALA A 27 -0.42 10.58 7.92
C ALA A 27 -0.79 11.40 9.18
N ARG A 28 -0.47 10.87 10.38
CA ARG A 28 -0.79 11.46 11.69
C ARG A 28 0.36 12.27 12.27
N THR A 29 1.60 11.93 11.95
CA THR A 29 2.79 12.67 12.39
C THR A 29 3.18 13.80 11.43
N GLY A 30 2.39 14.09 10.40
CA GLY A 30 2.70 15.14 9.43
C GLY A 30 3.87 14.80 8.52
N GLY A 31 4.09 13.51 8.23
CA GLY A 31 5.17 13.05 7.36
C GLY A 31 6.55 13.02 8.03
N LEU A 32 6.64 13.27 9.35
CA LEU A 32 7.90 13.21 10.09
C LEU A 32 8.57 11.84 9.96
N GLY A 33 9.83 11.83 9.51
CA GLY A 33 10.59 10.61 9.27
C GLY A 33 10.23 9.87 7.98
N GLY A 34 9.34 10.41 7.14
CA GLY A 34 8.92 9.77 5.90
C GLY A 34 10.04 9.58 4.88
N GLU A 35 11.09 10.42 4.91
CA GLU A 35 12.28 10.25 4.05
C GLU A 35 13.05 8.93 4.30
N LYS A 36 12.94 8.36 5.51
CA LYS A 36 13.55 7.07 5.88
C LYS A 36 12.66 5.88 5.53
N LEU A 37 11.34 6.10 5.48
CA LEU A 37 10.35 5.04 5.32
C LEU A 37 9.88 4.85 3.88
N LEU A 38 10.09 5.81 2.96
CA LEU A 38 9.59 5.67 1.59
C LEU A 38 10.15 4.42 0.87
N PHE A 39 11.46 4.17 0.96
CA PHE A 39 12.06 2.99 0.34
C PHE A 39 11.55 1.67 0.96
N PRO A 40 11.56 1.52 2.31
CA PRO A 40 10.89 0.39 2.96
C PRO A 40 9.41 0.24 2.57
N GLN A 41 8.65 1.32 2.46
CA GLN A 41 7.25 1.30 2.05
C GLN A 41 7.06 0.80 0.63
N ILE A 42 7.86 1.28 -0.34
CA ILE A 42 7.81 0.81 -1.73
C ILE A 42 8.18 -0.66 -1.82
N GLY A 43 9.20 -1.10 -1.06
CA GLY A 43 9.58 -2.51 -0.98
C GLY A 43 8.44 -3.38 -0.45
N ALA A 44 7.81 -2.98 0.66
CA ALA A 44 6.67 -3.68 1.23
C ALA A 44 5.45 -3.67 0.29
N ALA A 45 5.15 -2.54 -0.34
CA ALA A 45 4.08 -2.44 -1.34
C ALA A 45 4.30 -3.40 -2.52
N THR A 46 5.55 -3.49 -2.99
CA THR A 46 5.94 -4.40 -4.07
C THR A 46 5.72 -5.86 -3.64
N VAL A 47 6.18 -6.24 -2.44
CA VAL A 47 5.98 -7.58 -1.90
C VAL A 47 4.48 -7.88 -1.77
N ALA A 48 3.68 -6.94 -1.25
CA ALA A 48 2.23 -7.09 -1.12
C ALA A 48 1.55 -7.31 -2.48
N ILE A 49 1.89 -6.52 -3.50
CA ILE A 49 1.31 -6.64 -4.85
C ILE A 49 1.68 -7.99 -5.48
N VAL A 50 2.97 -8.37 -5.44
CA VAL A 50 3.44 -9.63 -6.05
C VAL A 50 2.82 -10.85 -5.36
N THR A 51 2.80 -10.85 -4.03
CA THR A 51 2.19 -11.95 -3.27
C THR A 51 0.68 -11.99 -3.42
N GLY A 52 0.01 -10.84 -3.51
CA GLY A 52 -1.44 -10.77 -3.78
C GLY A 52 -1.79 -11.31 -5.17
N ALA A 53 -1.02 -10.94 -6.20
CA ALA A 53 -1.18 -11.49 -7.55
C ALA A 53 -0.88 -13.01 -7.60
N THR A 54 0.08 -13.48 -6.81
CA THR A 54 0.40 -14.91 -6.67
C THR A 54 -0.76 -15.65 -6.01
N LEU A 55 -1.31 -15.14 -4.91
CA LEU A 55 -2.48 -15.72 -4.23
C LEU A 55 -3.69 -15.77 -5.16
N TRP A 56 -3.94 -14.69 -5.92
CA TRP A 56 -4.98 -14.67 -6.94
C TRP A 56 -4.78 -15.84 -7.93
N ARG A 57 -3.60 -15.96 -8.54
CA ARG A 57 -3.31 -17.04 -9.50
C ARG A 57 -3.49 -18.44 -8.93
N LEU A 58 -3.15 -18.65 -7.65
CA LEU A 58 -3.19 -19.97 -7.01
C LEU A 58 -4.58 -20.39 -6.54
N VAL A 59 -5.44 -19.42 -6.23
CA VAL A 59 -6.77 -19.67 -5.62
C VAL A 59 -7.93 -19.37 -6.58
N HIS A 60 -7.65 -18.77 -7.74
CA HIS A 60 -8.67 -18.47 -8.75
C HIS A 60 -9.28 -19.75 -9.33
N GLU A 61 -10.55 -20.01 -9.02
CA GLU A 61 -11.30 -21.19 -9.50
C GLU A 61 -11.94 -20.96 -10.89
N GLY A 62 -11.51 -19.94 -11.63
CA GLY A 62 -11.92 -19.70 -13.02
C GLY A 62 -13.29 -19.04 -13.19
N SER A 63 -14.03 -18.77 -12.10
CA SER A 63 -15.30 -18.03 -12.14
C SER A 63 -15.16 -16.66 -11.46
N PHE A 64 -15.49 -15.60 -12.20
CA PHE A 64 -15.44 -14.21 -11.72
C PHE A 64 -16.62 -13.88 -10.79
N ALA A 65 -16.59 -14.49 -9.60
CA ALA A 65 -17.59 -14.35 -8.55
C ALA A 65 -17.60 -12.93 -7.93
N LEU A 66 -18.61 -12.64 -7.11
CA LEU A 66 -18.74 -11.35 -6.43
C LEU A 66 -17.52 -11.06 -5.53
N SER A 67 -17.01 -12.07 -4.83
CA SER A 67 -15.79 -11.99 -4.02
C SER A 67 -14.57 -11.52 -4.82
N GLU A 68 -14.39 -12.03 -6.05
CA GLU A 68 -13.30 -11.62 -6.94
C GLU A 68 -13.46 -10.18 -7.42
N LYS A 69 -14.69 -9.74 -7.71
CA LYS A 69 -14.95 -8.33 -8.09
C LYS A 69 -14.62 -7.38 -6.94
N ILE A 70 -14.95 -7.76 -5.70
CA ILE A 70 -14.61 -6.98 -4.49
C ILE A 70 -13.08 -6.93 -4.31
N LEU A 71 -12.39 -8.07 -4.45
CA LEU A 71 -10.93 -8.13 -4.36
C LEU A 71 -10.26 -7.31 -5.46
N ALA A 72 -10.78 -7.32 -6.69
CA ALA A 72 -10.28 -6.49 -7.78
C ALA A 72 -10.40 -5.00 -7.47
N GLY A 73 -11.52 -4.57 -6.87
CA GLY A 73 -11.69 -3.20 -6.37
C GLY A 73 -10.64 -2.82 -5.32
N GLY A 74 -10.38 -3.71 -4.36
CA GLY A 74 -9.30 -3.55 -3.38
C GLY A 74 -7.91 -3.47 -4.02
N ALA A 75 -7.62 -4.31 -5.02
CA ALA A 75 -6.36 -4.29 -5.75
C ALA A 75 -6.14 -2.96 -6.49
N ILE A 76 -7.18 -2.41 -7.13
CA ILE A 76 -7.12 -1.08 -7.77
C ILE A 76 -6.81 0.01 -6.73
N ALA A 77 -7.44 -0.04 -5.56
CA ALA A 77 -7.18 0.91 -4.48
C ALA A 77 -5.72 0.84 -3.99
N ALA A 78 -5.16 -0.36 -3.83
CA ALA A 78 -3.74 -0.53 -3.50
C ALA A 78 -2.80 0.02 -4.59
N LEU A 79 -3.10 -0.23 -5.86
CA LEU A 79 -2.31 0.32 -6.97
C LEU A 79 -2.37 1.85 -7.03
N ALA A 80 -3.53 2.44 -6.72
CA ALA A 80 -3.65 3.88 -6.57
C ALA A 80 -2.82 4.40 -5.37
N ALA A 81 -2.80 3.66 -4.24
CA ALA A 81 -2.04 4.04 -3.06
C ALA A 81 -0.53 4.11 -3.33
N ILE A 82 0.04 3.10 -4.00
CA ILE A 82 1.46 3.10 -4.35
C ILE A 82 1.77 4.19 -5.38
N ALA A 83 0.88 4.45 -6.34
CA ALA A 83 1.05 5.52 -7.31
C ALA A 83 1.12 6.89 -6.61
N VAL A 84 0.23 7.16 -5.66
CA VAL A 84 0.26 8.41 -4.87
C VAL A 84 1.56 8.53 -4.07
N GLN A 85 2.04 7.45 -3.44
CA GLN A 85 3.29 7.48 -2.68
C GLN A 85 4.52 7.73 -3.56
N ILE A 86 4.59 7.12 -4.74
CA ILE A 86 5.72 7.31 -5.66
C ILE A 86 5.70 8.71 -6.26
N ILE A 87 4.56 9.14 -6.80
CA ILE A 87 4.44 10.41 -7.52
C ILE A 87 4.56 11.60 -6.55
N VAL A 88 3.75 11.61 -5.49
CA VAL A 88 3.67 12.76 -4.57
C VAL A 88 4.71 12.64 -3.45
N GLY A 89 4.81 11.47 -2.82
CA GLY A 89 5.78 11.23 -1.75
C GLY A 89 7.23 11.24 -2.23
N GLY A 90 7.51 10.61 -3.38
CA GLY A 90 8.83 10.62 -4.01
C GLY A 90 9.27 12.01 -4.43
N GLY A 91 8.37 12.81 -5.01
CA GLY A 91 8.63 14.20 -5.35
C GLY A 91 8.94 15.07 -4.13
N ALA A 92 8.15 14.94 -3.06
CA ALA A 92 8.36 15.65 -1.80
C ALA A 92 9.71 15.30 -1.15
N ILE A 93 10.09 14.01 -1.14
CA ILE A 93 11.38 13.58 -0.57
C ILE A 93 12.56 14.04 -1.41
N ARG A 94 12.43 14.05 -2.75
CA ARG A 94 13.47 14.62 -3.62
C ARG A 94 13.70 16.09 -3.30
N GLN A 95 12.62 16.85 -3.08
CA GLN A 95 12.68 18.26 -2.71
C GLN A 95 13.32 18.47 -1.33
N LEU A 96 12.97 17.65 -0.34
CA LEU A 96 13.58 17.66 0.99
C LEU A 96 15.09 17.34 0.97
N ARG A 97 15.54 16.47 0.05
CA ARG A 97 16.96 16.11 -0.09
C ARG A 97 17.78 17.14 -0.84
N SER A 98 17.16 17.91 -1.74
CA SER A 98 17.87 18.89 -2.56
C SER A 98 18.22 20.20 -1.83
N ASP A 99 17.80 20.37 -0.56
CA ASP A 99 17.91 21.61 0.23
C ASP A 99 17.41 22.88 -0.50
N ALA A 100 16.69 22.69 -1.61
CA ALA A 100 16.23 23.69 -2.54
C ALA A 100 14.73 23.95 -2.27
N GLY A 101 14.45 24.73 -1.23
CA GLY A 101 13.13 25.32 -1.01
C GLY A 101 12.52 25.04 0.36
N ASP A 102 11.23 25.36 0.47
CA ASP A 102 10.46 25.30 1.71
C ASP A 102 10.22 23.85 2.18
N THR A 103 10.99 23.44 3.19
CA THR A 103 10.90 22.12 3.83
C THR A 103 9.53 21.87 4.49
N SER A 104 8.81 22.93 4.87
CA SER A 104 7.47 22.83 5.45
C SER A 104 6.45 22.41 4.39
N ALA A 105 6.48 23.04 3.21
CA ALA A 105 5.61 22.70 2.10
C ALA A 105 5.83 21.25 1.61
N ALA A 106 7.09 20.80 1.53
CA ALA A 106 7.41 19.43 1.12
C ALA A 106 6.92 18.39 2.15
N ARG A 107 7.07 18.65 3.46
CA ARG A 107 6.52 17.78 4.52
C ARG A 107 4.99 17.72 4.48
N SER A 108 4.32 18.85 4.25
CA SER A 108 2.87 18.90 4.09
C SER A 108 2.38 18.02 2.94
N ARG A 109 3.04 18.11 1.77
CA ARG A 109 2.75 17.25 0.60
C ARG A 109 2.95 15.77 0.92
N LEU A 110 4.03 15.43 1.63
CA LEU A 110 4.29 14.06 2.08
C LEU A 110 3.20 13.56 3.03
N ALA A 111 2.75 14.38 3.97
CA ALA A 111 1.65 14.05 4.89
C ALA A 111 0.34 13.80 4.14
N ILE A 112 0.01 14.65 3.15
CA ILE A 112 -1.18 14.49 2.31
C ILE A 112 -1.10 13.19 1.51
N ALA A 113 0.04 12.90 0.88
CA ALA A 113 0.24 11.66 0.14
C ALA A 113 0.00 10.42 1.03
N GLN A 114 0.52 10.45 2.26
CA GLN A 114 0.35 9.37 3.22
C GLN A 114 -1.08 9.25 3.75
N ARG A 115 -1.82 10.35 3.89
CA ARG A 115 -3.25 10.32 4.25
C ARG A 115 -4.09 9.67 3.16
N VAL A 116 -3.86 10.05 1.90
CA VAL A 116 -4.56 9.46 0.75
C VAL A 116 -4.21 7.98 0.63
N ALA A 117 -2.92 7.63 0.72
CA ALA A 117 -2.49 6.24 0.69
C ALA A 117 -3.08 5.41 1.85
N ALA A 118 -3.07 5.93 3.08
CA ALA A 118 -3.68 5.26 4.22
C ALA A 118 -5.18 5.01 4.03
N GLY A 119 -5.92 5.99 3.49
CA GLY A 119 -7.33 5.83 3.15
C GLY A 119 -7.58 4.74 2.12
N LEU A 120 -6.81 4.73 1.02
CA LEU A 120 -6.90 3.71 -0.02
C LEU A 120 -6.53 2.31 0.48
N LEU A 121 -5.53 2.20 1.35
CA LEU A 121 -5.15 0.94 1.99
C LEU A 121 -6.20 0.45 2.98
N ALA A 122 -6.91 1.36 3.66
CA ALA A 122 -8.07 1.01 4.49
C ALA A 122 -9.17 0.38 3.64
N VAL A 123 -9.52 1.00 2.51
CA VAL A 123 -10.50 0.47 1.55
C VAL A 123 -10.04 -0.90 1.06
N THR A 124 -8.76 -1.06 0.74
CA THR A 124 -8.20 -2.36 0.31
C THR A 124 -8.40 -3.44 1.36
N ALA A 125 -8.09 -3.16 2.63
CA ALA A 125 -8.27 -4.11 3.72
C ALA A 125 -9.77 -4.46 3.95
N LEU A 126 -10.66 -3.49 3.81
CA LEU A 126 -12.10 -3.71 3.88
C LEU A 126 -12.58 -4.61 2.73
N CYS A 127 -12.09 -4.41 1.51
CA CYS A 127 -12.39 -5.28 0.37
C CYS A 127 -11.93 -6.72 0.63
N MET A 128 -10.72 -6.92 1.15
CA MET A 128 -10.21 -8.26 1.50
C MET A 128 -11.08 -8.94 2.57
N GLY A 129 -11.50 -8.20 3.60
CA GLY A 129 -12.39 -8.71 4.63
C GLY A 129 -13.80 -9.03 4.11
N ALA A 130 -14.38 -8.13 3.31
CA ALA A 130 -15.71 -8.29 2.74
C ALA A 130 -15.79 -9.47 1.76
N ALA A 131 -14.75 -9.69 0.94
CA ALA A 131 -14.70 -10.78 -0.02
C ALA A 131 -14.77 -12.17 0.63
N ARG A 132 -14.45 -12.30 1.92
CA ARG A 132 -14.62 -13.56 2.67
C ARG A 132 -16.08 -13.92 2.89
N TYR A 133 -16.97 -12.94 2.92
CA TYR A 133 -18.39 -13.10 3.26
C TYR A 133 -19.33 -12.87 2.08
N ALA A 134 -18.78 -12.67 0.88
CA ALA A 134 -19.50 -12.46 -0.37
C ALA A 134 -19.41 -13.70 -1.26
#